data_AF-A0A0N4X567-F1
#
_entry.id   AF-A0A0N4X567-F1
#
_cell.length_a   1.000
_cell.length_b   1.000
_cell.length_c   1.000
_cell.angle_alpha   90.00
_cell.angle_beta   90.00
_cell.angle_gamma   90.00
#
_symmetry.space_group_name_H-M   'P 1'
#
loop_
_entity.id
_entity.type
_entity.pdbx_description
1 polymer ?
#
loop_
_entity_poly.entity_id
_entity_poly.type
_entity_poly.pdbx_seq_one_letter_code
_entity_poly.pdbx_strand_id
1 'polypeptide(L)'
;MPRFIESRAWRCSIVSRKTFSSSQVGILISGNGSNMVKLIESSRKPFSHCEVRIVISNKSEARGMNIAKAMGIETLHIPHTQIREVGDSKISEALRAREVQLICLAGYMRVLSPKFVEEWRGRIINIHPSILPSFKGQHAVRDAISFGAKIAGCTAHFVDVSYL
;
A
#
# COMPACT_ATOMS: atom_id res chain seq x y z
N MET A 1 59.56 30.15 13.51
CA MET A 1 58.97 29.03 12.76
C MET A 1 58.16 28.15 13.71
N PRO A 2 56.82 28.20 13.71
CA PRO A 2 55.99 27.19 14.36
C PRO A 2 55.52 26.14 13.35
N ARG A 3 55.63 24.86 13.72
CA ARG A 3 55.13 23.72 12.94
C ARG A 3 53.60 23.72 12.99
N PHE A 4 52.95 23.83 11.83
CA PHE A 4 51.52 23.59 11.71
C PHE A 4 51.24 22.09 11.88
N ILE A 5 50.40 21.78 12.87
CA ILE A 5 49.83 20.45 13.10
C ILE A 5 48.82 20.20 11.98
N GLU A 6 49.00 19.13 11.20
CA GLU A 6 48.05 18.71 10.19
C GLU A 6 46.68 18.45 10.83
N SER A 7 45.71 19.31 10.51
CA SER A 7 44.31 19.09 10.83
C SER A 7 43.83 17.85 10.07
N ARG A 8 43.50 16.79 10.79
CA ARG A 8 42.73 15.66 10.26
C ARG A 8 41.42 16.19 9.69
N ALA A 9 41.39 16.40 8.38
CA ALA A 9 40.18 16.63 7.63
C ALA A 9 39.26 15.43 7.89
N TRP A 10 38.13 15.68 8.55
CA TRP A 10 37.03 14.75 8.63
C TRP A 10 36.58 14.49 7.19
N ARG A 11 37.04 13.38 6.60
CA ARG A 11 36.44 12.85 5.39
C ARG A 11 35.02 12.47 5.77
N CYS A 12 34.09 13.38 5.56
CA CYS A 12 32.69 13.06 5.40
C CYS A 12 32.65 12.04 4.27
N SER A 13 32.53 10.76 4.62
CA SER A 13 32.10 9.76 3.66
C SER A 13 30.74 10.25 3.22
N ILE A 14 30.70 10.86 2.03
CA ILE A 14 29.47 10.97 1.26
C ILE A 14 28.92 9.56 1.28
N VAL A 15 27.85 9.35 2.06
CA VAL A 15 26.97 8.23 1.86
C VAL A 15 26.56 8.40 0.42
N SER A 16 27.18 7.61 -0.47
CA SER A 16 26.75 7.48 -1.86
C SER A 16 25.25 7.49 -1.81
N ARG A 17 24.60 8.46 -2.47
CA ARG A 17 23.16 8.44 -2.65
C ARG A 17 22.89 7.09 -3.29
N LYS A 18 22.53 6.08 -2.49
CA LYS A 18 21.89 4.89 -2.98
C LYS A 18 20.74 5.46 -3.79
N THR A 19 20.81 5.32 -5.10
CA THR A 19 19.64 5.45 -5.95
C THR A 19 18.63 4.53 -5.29
N PHE A 20 17.68 5.10 -4.55
CA PHE A 20 16.67 4.32 -3.86
C PHE A 20 15.96 3.55 -4.96
N SER A 21 16.18 2.24 -5.01
CA SER A 21 15.49 1.38 -5.95
C SER A 21 14.01 1.56 -5.71
N SER A 22 13.26 1.77 -6.79
CA SER A 22 11.81 1.97 -6.71
C SER A 22 11.17 0.78 -5.99
N SER A 23 10.44 1.04 -4.90
CA SER A 23 9.67 0.02 -4.20
C SER A 23 8.60 -0.52 -5.14
N GLN A 24 8.58 -1.84 -5.30
CA GLN A 24 7.66 -2.53 -6.17
C GLN A 24 6.32 -2.69 -5.43
N VAL A 25 5.26 -2.05 -5.92
CA VAL A 25 3.97 -1.93 -5.22
C VAL A 25 2.90 -2.81 -5.87
N GLY A 26 2.22 -3.61 -5.06
CA GLY A 26 0.97 -4.27 -5.41
C GLY A 26 -0.22 -3.54 -4.79
N ILE A 27 -1.31 -3.35 -5.53
CA ILE A 27 -2.52 -2.69 -5.03
C ILE A 27 -3.67 -3.67 -4.97
N LEU A 28 -4.34 -3.78 -3.82
CA LEU A 28 -5.55 -4.60 -3.67
C LEU A 28 -6.80 -3.70 -3.62
N ILE A 29 -7.83 -4.05 -4.41
CA ILE A 29 -9.07 -3.26 -4.53
C ILE A 29 -10.34 -4.14 -4.53
N SER A 30 -11.48 -3.58 -4.15
CA SER A 30 -12.80 -4.25 -4.27
C SER A 30 -13.87 -3.43 -5.00
N GLY A 31 -13.54 -2.25 -5.55
CA GLY A 31 -14.54 -1.31 -6.06
C GLY A 31 -13.98 -0.26 -7.04
N ASN A 32 -14.36 1.01 -6.82
CA ASN A 32 -14.15 2.10 -7.77
C ASN A 32 -12.69 2.46 -8.06
N GLY A 33 -11.76 2.18 -7.13
CA GLY A 33 -10.33 2.39 -7.34
C GLY A 33 -9.86 3.84 -7.30
N SER A 34 -10.61 4.78 -6.69
CA SER A 34 -10.19 6.19 -6.58
C SER A 34 -8.82 6.37 -5.92
N ASN A 35 -8.56 5.66 -4.82
CA ASN A 35 -7.24 5.67 -4.16
C ASN A 35 -6.16 5.03 -5.05
N MET A 36 -6.48 3.93 -5.74
CA MET A 36 -5.58 3.25 -6.67
C MET A 36 -5.14 4.19 -7.81
N VAL A 37 -6.06 4.96 -8.39
CA VAL A 37 -5.72 5.96 -9.43
C VAL A 37 -4.69 6.95 -8.92
N LYS A 38 -4.88 7.49 -7.71
CA LYS A 38 -3.92 8.44 -7.11
C LYS A 38 -2.57 7.81 -6.79
N LEU A 39 -2.55 6.54 -6.38
CA LEU A 39 -1.29 5.81 -6.21
C LEU A 39 -0.54 5.63 -7.52
N ILE A 40 -1.22 5.24 -8.61
CA ILE A 40 -0.61 5.07 -9.94
C ILE A 40 -0.15 6.41 -10.52
N GLU A 41 -0.95 7.47 -10.38
CA GLU A 41 -0.55 8.82 -10.79
C GLU A 41 0.70 9.28 -10.03
N SER A 42 0.75 9.04 -8.71
CA SER A 42 1.90 9.40 -7.89
C SER A 42 3.14 8.58 -8.25
N SER A 43 2.98 7.29 -8.58
CA SER A 43 4.10 6.42 -8.94
C SER A 43 4.81 6.86 -10.23
N ARG A 44 4.13 7.66 -11.07
CA ARG A 44 4.64 8.17 -12.35
C ARG A 44 5.32 9.53 -12.26
N LYS A 45 5.22 10.21 -11.11
CA LYS A 45 5.84 11.53 -10.96
C LYS A 45 7.37 11.40 -11.02
N PRO A 46 8.07 12.43 -11.53
CA PRO A 46 9.52 12.51 -11.39
C PRO A 46 9.90 12.35 -9.92
N PHE A 47 10.96 11.58 -9.65
CA PHE A 47 11.45 11.26 -8.30
C PHE A 47 10.50 10.40 -7.44
N SER A 48 9.48 9.77 -8.03
CA SER A 48 8.77 8.69 -7.33
C SER A 48 9.73 7.56 -6.95
N HIS A 49 9.61 7.09 -5.71
CA HIS A 49 10.33 5.93 -5.21
C HIS A 49 9.46 4.66 -5.22
N CYS A 50 8.39 4.65 -5.98
CA CYS A 50 7.46 3.53 -6.09
C CYS A 50 7.09 3.24 -7.55
N GLU A 51 6.94 1.97 -7.87
CA GLU A 51 6.46 1.46 -9.16
C GLU A 51 5.29 0.51 -8.91
N VAL A 52 4.13 0.78 -9.50
CA VAL A 52 2.96 -0.11 -9.37
C VAL A 52 3.10 -1.25 -10.36
N ARG A 53 3.19 -2.47 -9.83
CA ARG A 53 3.42 -3.70 -10.62
C ARG A 53 2.14 -4.43 -10.97
N ILE A 54 1.19 -4.45 -10.06
CA ILE A 54 -0.08 -5.15 -10.26
C ILE A 54 -1.21 -4.54 -9.44
N VAL A 55 -2.41 -4.58 -10.01
CA VAL A 55 -3.67 -4.37 -9.30
C VAL A 55 -4.41 -5.69 -9.21
N ILE A 56 -4.75 -6.13 -8.00
CA ILE A 56 -5.53 -7.34 -7.78
C ILE A 56 -6.90 -6.95 -7.24
N SER A 57 -7.96 -7.52 -7.80
CA SER A 57 -9.31 -7.39 -7.25
C SER A 57 -9.95 -8.73 -6.94
N ASN A 58 -10.78 -8.75 -5.90
CA ASN A 58 -11.65 -9.87 -5.60
C ASN A 58 -12.99 -9.84 -6.36
N LYS A 59 -13.25 -8.79 -7.15
CA LYS A 59 -14.43 -8.66 -8.01
C LYS A 59 -13.98 -8.47 -9.46
N SER A 60 -14.47 -9.28 -10.38
CA SER A 60 -14.07 -9.21 -11.79
C SER A 60 -14.60 -7.94 -12.46
N GLU A 61 -15.76 -7.48 -12.01
CA GLU A 61 -16.50 -6.31 -12.47
C GLU A 61 -16.13 -5.00 -11.75
N ALA A 62 -15.11 -5.02 -10.87
CA ALA A 62 -14.67 -3.82 -10.18
C ALA A 62 -14.26 -2.74 -11.19
N ARG A 63 -14.92 -1.57 -11.15
CA ARG A 63 -14.59 -0.43 -12.03
C ARG A 63 -13.10 -0.07 -12.00
N GLY A 64 -12.45 -0.20 -10.84
CA GLY A 64 -11.01 0.03 -10.69
C GLY A 64 -10.14 -0.88 -11.56
N MET A 65 -10.56 -2.11 -11.86
CA MET A 65 -9.82 -3.02 -12.76
C MET A 65 -9.75 -2.45 -14.17
N ASN A 66 -10.88 -1.95 -14.70
CA ASN A 66 -10.91 -1.35 -16.03
C ASN A 66 -10.05 -0.08 -16.10
N ILE A 67 -10.07 0.73 -15.04
CA ILE A 67 -9.23 1.93 -14.94
C ILE A 67 -7.74 1.56 -14.91
N ALA A 68 -7.35 0.57 -14.10
CA ALA A 68 -5.96 0.12 -14.03
C ALA A 68 -5.44 -0.39 -15.39
N LYS A 69 -6.24 -1.21 -16.09
CA LYS A 69 -5.94 -1.65 -17.47
C LYS A 69 -5.78 -0.47 -18.42
N ALA A 70 -6.71 0.50 -18.39
CA ALA A 70 -6.64 1.70 -19.23
C ALA A 70 -5.41 2.57 -18.92
N MET A 71 -4.93 2.53 -17.68
CA MET A 71 -3.67 3.15 -17.29
C MET A 71 -2.45 2.31 -17.69
N GLY A 72 -2.59 1.10 -18.24
CA GLY A 72 -1.47 0.24 -18.62
C GLY A 72 -0.83 -0.51 -17.46
N ILE A 73 -1.56 -0.71 -16.36
CA ILE A 73 -1.13 -1.52 -15.22
C ILE A 73 -1.69 -2.93 -15.38
N GLU A 74 -0.86 -3.93 -15.08
CA GLU A 74 -1.30 -5.31 -15.06
C GLU A 74 -2.40 -5.51 -14.00
N THR A 75 -3.43 -6.27 -14.34
CA THR A 75 -4.55 -6.55 -13.43
C THR A 75 -4.83 -8.04 -13.32
N LEU A 76 -5.15 -8.51 -12.11
CA LEU A 76 -5.54 -9.89 -11.86
C LEU A 76 -6.83 -9.96 -11.03
N HIS A 77 -7.76 -10.81 -11.45
CA HIS A 77 -8.94 -11.13 -10.65
C HIS A 77 -8.66 -12.40 -9.84
N ILE A 78 -8.72 -12.29 -8.51
CA ILE A 78 -8.65 -13.43 -7.60
C ILE A 78 -9.92 -13.41 -6.74
N PRO A 79 -10.96 -14.19 -7.10
CA PRO A 79 -12.22 -14.18 -6.36
C PRO A 79 -12.03 -14.68 -4.93
N HIS A 80 -12.97 -14.30 -4.08
CA HIS A 80 -13.03 -14.84 -2.73
C HIS A 80 -13.30 -16.36 -2.76
N THR A 81 -12.52 -17.10 -1.98
CA THR A 81 -12.68 -18.54 -1.76
C THR A 81 -13.30 -18.82 -0.40
N GLN A 82 -14.02 -19.93 -0.25
CA GLN A 82 -14.60 -20.34 1.04
C GLN A 82 -13.54 -20.39 2.16
N ILE A 83 -12.35 -20.89 1.83
CA ILE A 83 -11.19 -20.89 2.71
C ILE A 83 -10.37 -19.63 2.41
N ARG A 84 -10.35 -18.68 3.32
CA ARG A 84 -9.67 -17.38 3.15
C ARG A 84 -8.19 -17.54 2.83
N GLU A 85 -7.52 -18.44 3.53
CA GLU A 85 -6.08 -18.69 3.42
C GLU A 85 -5.69 -19.20 2.01
N VAL A 86 -6.61 -19.89 1.32
CA VAL A 86 -6.39 -20.33 -0.07
C VAL A 86 -6.39 -19.13 -1.02
N GLY A 87 -7.34 -18.20 -0.86
CA GLY A 87 -7.42 -16.98 -1.67
C GLY A 87 -6.21 -16.07 -1.41
N ASP A 88 -5.87 -15.88 -0.14
CA ASP A 88 -4.72 -15.09 0.28
C ASP A 88 -3.39 -15.67 -0.24
N SER A 89 -3.24 -17.00 -0.26
CA SER A 89 -2.04 -17.65 -0.82
C SER A 89 -1.88 -17.36 -2.32
N LYS A 90 -2.99 -17.34 -3.08
CA LYS A 90 -2.96 -16.99 -4.52
C LYS A 90 -2.59 -15.52 -4.72
N ILE A 91 -3.06 -14.63 -3.83
CA ILE A 91 -2.66 -13.22 -3.83
C ILE A 91 -1.15 -13.13 -3.57
N SER A 92 -0.63 -13.77 -2.51
CA SER A 92 0.80 -13.78 -2.18
C SER A 92 1.67 -14.31 -3.32
N GLU A 93 1.25 -15.39 -3.99
CA GLU A 93 1.93 -15.93 -5.16
C GLU A 93 2.00 -14.93 -6.31
N ALA A 94 0.87 -14.31 -6.67
CA ALA A 94 0.81 -13.31 -7.74
C ALA A 94 1.69 -12.08 -7.43
N LEU A 95 1.73 -11.65 -6.18
CA LEU A 95 2.57 -10.54 -5.72
C LEU A 95 4.06 -10.89 -5.79
N ARG A 96 4.46 -12.07 -5.32
CA ARG A 96 5.85 -12.54 -5.41
C ARG A 96 6.34 -12.70 -6.84
N ALA A 97 5.49 -13.23 -7.73
CA ALA A 97 5.83 -13.41 -9.15
C ALA A 97 6.17 -12.09 -9.85
N ARG A 98 5.79 -10.95 -9.25
CA ARG A 98 6.04 -9.59 -9.76
C ARG A 98 6.96 -8.78 -8.86
N GLU A 99 7.66 -9.46 -7.97
CA GLU A 99 8.67 -8.91 -7.06
C GLU A 99 8.11 -7.79 -6.17
N VAL A 100 6.82 -7.83 -5.84
CA VAL A 100 6.19 -6.83 -4.97
C VAL A 100 6.86 -6.82 -3.59
N GLN A 101 7.18 -5.62 -3.12
CA GLN A 101 7.81 -5.33 -1.83
C GLN A 101 6.87 -4.60 -0.88
N LEU A 102 5.83 -3.94 -1.39
CA LEU A 102 4.85 -3.19 -0.61
C LEU A 102 3.44 -3.41 -1.15
N ILE A 103 2.49 -3.67 -0.27
CA ILE A 103 1.09 -3.87 -0.58
C ILE A 103 0.29 -2.65 -0.12
N CYS A 104 -0.50 -2.06 -1.01
CA CYS A 104 -1.43 -0.99 -0.70
C CYS A 104 -2.88 -1.50 -0.78
N LEU A 105 -3.58 -1.48 0.35
CA LEU A 105 -5.02 -1.75 0.40
C LEU A 105 -5.78 -0.46 0.04
N ALA A 106 -6.23 -0.37 -1.21
CA ALA A 106 -6.89 0.81 -1.77
C ALA A 106 -8.41 0.56 -1.89
N GLY A 107 -9.08 0.45 -0.75
CA GLY A 107 -10.49 0.08 -0.69
C GLY A 107 -10.71 -1.42 -0.89
N TYR A 108 -9.81 -2.24 -0.35
CA TYR A 108 -9.97 -3.69 -0.28
C TYR A 108 -10.90 -4.06 0.87
N MET A 109 -12.06 -4.64 0.57
CA MET A 109 -13.17 -4.84 1.52
C MET A 109 -13.20 -6.25 2.12
N ARG A 110 -12.04 -6.92 2.20
CA ARG A 110 -11.91 -8.27 2.76
C ARG A 110 -10.89 -8.28 3.88
N VAL A 111 -11.23 -8.97 4.96
CA VAL A 111 -10.30 -9.25 6.06
C VAL A 111 -9.26 -10.25 5.57
N LEU A 112 -7.99 -9.88 5.66
CA LEU A 112 -6.85 -10.75 5.34
C LEU A 112 -6.66 -11.77 6.47
N SER A 113 -6.17 -12.97 6.15
CA SER A 113 -5.82 -13.96 7.16
C SER A 113 -4.62 -13.50 8.00
N PRO A 114 -4.54 -13.90 9.28
CA PRO A 114 -3.35 -13.66 10.09
C PRO A 114 -2.07 -14.18 9.42
N LYS A 115 -2.15 -15.32 8.73
CA LYS A 115 -1.02 -15.90 7.99
C LYS A 115 -0.52 -14.97 6.88
N PHE A 116 -1.43 -14.37 6.11
CA PHE A 116 -1.07 -13.40 5.07
C PHE A 116 -0.44 -12.14 5.67
N VAL A 117 -1.02 -11.61 6.75
CA VAL A 117 -0.48 -10.41 7.39
C VAL A 117 0.87 -10.65 8.02
N GLU A 118 1.11 -11.83 8.59
CA GLU A 118 2.43 -12.20 9.13
C GLU A 118 3.46 -12.38 8.01
N GLU A 119 3.09 -13.04 6.90
CA GLU A 119 3.95 -13.19 5.72
C GLU A 119 4.42 -11.84 5.13
N TRP A 120 3.52 -10.86 5.12
CA TRP A 120 3.77 -9.51 4.61
C TRP A 120 3.93 -8.47 5.72
N ARG A 121 4.33 -8.90 6.92
CA ARG A 121 4.48 -8.03 8.09
C ARG A 121 5.37 -6.82 7.78
N GLY A 122 4.91 -5.63 8.15
CA GLY A 122 5.61 -4.36 7.87
C GLY A 122 5.59 -3.93 6.40
N ARG A 123 4.88 -4.65 5.52
CA ARG A 123 4.81 -4.40 4.06
C ARG A 123 3.38 -4.24 3.55
N ILE A 124 2.40 -4.04 4.43
CA ILE A 124 1.02 -3.77 4.05
C ILE A 124 0.60 -2.41 4.62
N ILE A 125 0.17 -1.50 3.76
CA ILE A 125 -0.40 -0.21 4.12
C ILE A 125 -1.88 -0.21 3.76
N ASN A 126 -2.72 0.20 4.71
CA ASN A 126 -4.15 0.42 4.51
C ASN A 126 -4.48 1.90 4.66
N ILE A 127 -5.44 2.40 3.85
CA ILE A 127 -6.02 3.73 4.01
C ILE A 127 -7.44 3.56 4.53
N HIS A 128 -7.67 4.01 5.76
CA HIS A 128 -8.97 3.96 6.42
C HIS A 128 -9.63 5.35 6.42
N PRO A 129 -10.92 5.48 6.06
CA PRO A 129 -11.60 6.78 5.92
C PRO A 129 -12.11 7.33 7.27
N SER A 130 -11.23 7.35 8.26
CA SER A 130 -11.41 8.10 9.51
C SER A 130 -10.07 8.56 10.07
N ILE A 131 -10.11 9.48 11.03
CA ILE A 131 -8.96 9.84 11.87
C ILE A 131 -8.93 8.83 13.03
N LEU A 132 -8.16 7.76 12.86
CA LEU A 132 -8.03 6.71 13.87
C LEU A 132 -7.45 7.31 15.16
N PRO A 133 -7.91 6.86 16.36
CA PRO A 133 -8.74 5.67 16.61
C PRO A 133 -10.26 5.85 16.43
N SER A 134 -10.73 7.03 15.99
CA SER A 134 -12.17 7.32 15.83
C SER A 134 -12.79 6.53 14.67
N PHE A 135 -14.07 6.14 14.81
CA PHE A 135 -14.90 5.52 13.75
C PHE A 135 -14.19 4.36 13.00
N LYS A 136 -13.88 3.28 13.71
CA LYS A 136 -13.35 2.04 13.11
C LYS A 136 -14.42 1.30 12.32
N GLY A 137 -14.01 0.43 11.41
CA GLY A 137 -14.91 -0.46 10.68
C GLY A 137 -15.47 0.12 9.37
N GLN A 138 -16.29 -0.66 8.69
CA GLN A 138 -16.65 -0.45 7.27
C GLN A 138 -17.51 0.81 7.02
N HIS A 139 -18.13 1.36 8.06
CA HIS A 139 -19.08 2.48 7.94
C HIS A 139 -18.57 3.77 8.56
N ALA A 140 -17.25 3.89 8.74
CA ALA A 140 -16.59 5.03 9.38
C ALA A 140 -17.11 6.42 8.97
N VAL A 141 -17.35 6.62 7.67
CA VAL A 141 -17.88 7.89 7.13
C VAL A 141 -19.32 8.13 7.58
N ARG A 142 -20.18 7.10 7.51
CA ARG A 142 -21.57 7.17 7.99
C ARG A 142 -21.59 7.42 9.49
N ASP A 143 -20.74 6.73 10.25
CA ASP A 143 -20.69 6.83 11.70
C ASP A 143 -20.25 8.24 12.14
N ALA A 144 -19.26 8.82 11.45
CA ALA A 144 -18.83 10.20 11.69
C ALA A 144 -19.94 11.22 11.42
N ILE A 145 -20.71 11.05 10.34
CA ILE A 145 -21.85 11.90 10.01
C ILE A 145 -22.96 11.75 11.07
N SER A 146 -23.32 10.52 11.42
CA SER A 146 -24.36 10.23 12.43
C SER A 146 -23.99 10.78 13.81
N PHE A 147 -22.71 10.75 14.17
CA PHE A 147 -22.20 11.36 15.40
C PHE A 147 -22.24 12.90 15.37
N GLY A 148 -22.37 13.52 14.19
CA GLY A 148 -22.32 14.96 14.02
C GLY A 148 -20.89 15.53 14.06
N ALA A 149 -19.89 14.71 13.69
CA ALA A 149 -18.49 15.11 13.69
C ALA A 149 -18.28 16.36 12.81
N LYS A 150 -17.58 17.37 13.36
CA LYS A 150 -17.24 18.60 12.64
C LYS A 150 -15.91 18.52 11.89
N ILE A 151 -15.09 17.53 12.24
CA ILE A 151 -13.81 17.22 11.61
C ILE A 151 -13.83 15.73 11.29
N ALA A 152 -13.50 15.40 10.04
CA ALA A 152 -13.32 14.04 9.56
C ALA A 152 -12.08 13.99 8.67
N GLY A 153 -11.58 12.79 8.38
CA GLY A 153 -10.34 12.62 7.61
C GLY A 153 -10.08 11.16 7.30
N CYS A 154 -8.83 10.84 6.99
CA CYS A 154 -8.37 9.49 6.74
C CYS A 154 -7.04 9.22 7.45
N THR A 155 -6.75 7.93 7.66
CA THR A 155 -5.51 7.46 8.26
C THR A 155 -4.89 6.42 7.33
N ALA A 156 -3.64 6.64 6.93
CA ALA A 156 -2.81 5.59 6.36
C ALA A 156 -2.04 4.91 7.50
N HIS A 157 -2.09 3.58 7.57
CA HIS A 157 -1.41 2.84 8.63
C HIS A 157 -0.90 1.50 8.12
N PHE A 158 0.13 0.97 8.78
CA PHE A 158 0.55 -0.41 8.56
C PHE A 158 -0.51 -1.37 9.11
N VAL A 159 -0.75 -2.45 8.39
CA VAL A 159 -1.59 -3.55 8.85
C VAL A 159 -0.75 -4.48 9.72
N ASP A 160 -1.31 -4.88 10.85
CA ASP A 160 -0.72 -5.82 11.79
C ASP A 160 -1.82 -6.78 12.27
N VAL A 161 -1.43 -7.96 12.72
CA VAL A 161 -2.36 -9.00 13.21
C VAL A 161 -3.21 -8.49 14.38
N SER A 162 -2.68 -7.59 15.20
CA SER A 162 -3.43 -6.95 16.30
C SER A 162 -4.59 -6.05 15.86
N TYR A 163 -4.69 -5.73 14.57
CA TYR A 163 -5.77 -4.91 13.99
C TYR A 163 -6.75 -5.70 13.10
N LEU A 164 -6.56 -7.02 12.95
CA LEU A 164 -7.46 -7.92 12.23
C LEU A 164 -8.59 -8.42 13.12
#